data_AF-A0AAI9WZL6-F1
#
_entry.id   AF-A0AAI9WZL6-F1
#
_cell.length_a   1.000
_cell.length_b   1.000
_cell.length_c   1.000
_cell.angle_alpha   90.00
_cell.angle_beta   90.00
_cell.angle_gamma   90.00
#
_symmetry.space_group_name_H-M   'P 1'
#
loop_
_entity.id
_entity.type
_entity.pdbx_description
1 polymer ?
#
loop_
_entity_poly.entity_id
_entity_poly.type
_entity_poly.pdbx_seq_one_letter_code
_entity_poly.pdbx_strand_id
1 'polypeptide(L)'
;MSFPVSSKAQIAQKIVSLLKTLPKDRLNHISFKEVQLKRFENKDKLDGISEKDLKLQFIALKELVNDKYKNYYVLDDKIIKPKGNPRYYERLMSEIKGEKKETLFSAMKTVLLGR
;
A
#
# COMPACT_ATOMS: atom_id res chain seq x y z
N MET A 1 21.57 -13.99 -31.35
CA MET A 1 22.22 -12.76 -30.83
C MET A 1 21.32 -12.17 -29.76
N SER A 2 21.75 -12.13 -28.50
CA SER A 2 21.02 -11.46 -27.42
C SER A 2 21.47 -10.01 -27.36
N PHE A 3 20.56 -9.07 -27.64
CA PHE A 3 20.85 -7.65 -27.46
C PHE A 3 21.05 -7.36 -25.97
N PRO A 4 21.99 -6.46 -25.60
CA PRO A 4 22.16 -6.07 -24.21
C PRO A 4 20.88 -5.40 -23.70
N VAL A 5 20.31 -5.95 -22.63
CA VAL A 5 19.13 -5.39 -21.97
C VAL A 5 19.50 -4.01 -21.41
N SER A 6 18.81 -2.96 -21.87
CA SER A 6 18.99 -1.57 -21.38
C SER A 6 18.94 -1.49 -19.86
N SER A 7 19.74 -0.61 -19.25
CA SER A 7 19.76 -0.34 -17.80
C SER A 7 18.35 -0.09 -17.24
N LYS A 8 17.51 0.66 -17.98
CA LYS A 8 16.10 0.93 -17.64
C LYS A 8 15.27 -0.35 -17.59
N ALA A 9 15.42 -1.23 -18.59
CA ALA A 9 14.69 -2.48 -18.67
C ALA A 9 15.07 -3.43 -17.52
N GLN A 10 16.34 -3.47 -17.13
CA GLN A 10 16.79 -4.24 -15.96
C GLN A 10 16.18 -3.71 -14.65
N ILE A 11 16.11 -2.39 -14.48
CA ILE A 11 15.49 -1.78 -13.29
C ILE A 11 13.98 -2.07 -13.28
N ALA A 12 13.30 -1.93 -14.41
CA ALA A 12 11.88 -2.24 -14.54
C ALA A 12 11.58 -3.71 -14.20
N GLN A 13 12.42 -4.65 -14.64
CA GLN A 13 12.31 -6.06 -14.26
C GLN A 13 12.43 -6.27 -12.75
N LYS A 14 13.37 -5.59 -12.08
CA LYS A 14 13.49 -5.65 -10.62
C LYS A 14 12.26 -5.08 -9.91
N ILE A 15 11.69 -3.99 -10.42
CA ILE A 15 10.44 -3.40 -9.91
C ILE A 15 9.29 -4.40 -10.05
N VAL A 16 9.10 -4.99 -11.23
CA VAL A 16 8.06 -6.00 -11.49
C VAL A 16 8.21 -7.20 -10.56
N SER A 17 9.44 -7.69 -10.35
CA SER A 17 9.70 -8.79 -9.42
C SER A 17 9.31 -8.45 -7.98
N LEU A 18 9.59 -7.22 -7.51
CA LEU A 18 9.15 -6.76 -6.18
C LEU A 18 7.62 -6.59 -6.10
N LEU A 19 6.98 -6.03 -7.14
CA LEU A 19 5.52 -5.90 -7.15
C LEU A 19 4.83 -7.26 -7.06
N LYS A 20 5.40 -8.31 -7.66
CA LYS A 20 4.85 -9.67 -7.58
C LYS A 20 4.86 -10.25 -6.16
N THR A 21 5.79 -9.84 -5.29
CA THR A 21 5.85 -10.30 -3.90
C THR A 21 4.86 -9.58 -2.97
N LEU A 22 4.29 -8.45 -3.38
CA LEU A 22 3.28 -7.74 -2.58
C LEU A 22 2.03 -8.61 -2.35
N PRO A 23 1.42 -8.54 -1.16
CA PRO A 23 0.16 -9.23 -0.88
C PRO A 23 -0.97 -8.66 -1.74
N LYS A 24 -2.11 -9.37 -1.77
CA LYS A 24 -3.32 -8.86 -2.40
C LYS A 24 -3.82 -7.63 -1.62
N ASP A 25 -4.18 -6.57 -2.34
CA ASP A 25 -4.71 -5.37 -1.73
C ASP A 25 -6.08 -5.62 -1.09
N ARG A 26 -6.35 -4.94 0.02
CA ARG A 26 -7.62 -5.05 0.77
C ARG A 26 -8.72 -4.15 0.22
N LEU A 27 -8.39 -3.23 -0.69
CA LEU A 27 -9.34 -2.28 -1.27
C LEU A 27 -9.97 -2.88 -2.53
N ASN A 28 -11.30 -2.85 -2.61
CA ASN A 28 -12.06 -3.59 -3.63
C ASN A 28 -12.09 -2.93 -5.02
N HIS A 29 -11.75 -1.65 -5.14
CA HIS A 29 -11.97 -0.88 -6.37
C HIS A 29 -10.70 -0.65 -7.20
N ILE A 30 -9.52 -0.59 -6.56
CA ILE A 30 -8.24 -0.32 -7.23
C ILE A 30 -7.13 -1.07 -6.49
N SER A 31 -6.38 -1.92 -7.21
CA SER A 31 -5.17 -2.55 -6.68
C SER A 31 -3.93 -1.76 -7.10
N PHE A 32 -3.14 -1.33 -6.12
CA PHE A 32 -1.82 -0.75 -6.33
C PHE A 32 -0.92 -1.72 -7.09
N LYS A 33 -0.88 -2.99 -6.66
CA LYS A 33 -0.06 -4.03 -7.29
C LYS A 33 -0.37 -4.15 -8.79
N GLU A 34 -1.64 -4.29 -9.14
CA GLU A 34 -2.06 -4.50 -10.53
C GLU A 34 -1.85 -3.25 -11.39
N VAL A 35 -2.15 -2.06 -10.88
CA VAL A 35 -1.95 -0.79 -11.60
C VAL A 35 -0.47 -0.58 -11.93
N GLN A 36 0.42 -0.85 -10.96
CA GLN A 36 1.85 -0.68 -11.18
C GLN A 36 2.42 -1.76 -12.10
N LEU A 37 1.99 -3.02 -11.99
CA LEU A 37 2.40 -4.07 -12.94
C LEU A 37 2.08 -3.67 -14.38
N LYS A 38 0.83 -3.25 -14.64
CA LYS A 38 0.42 -2.77 -15.97
C LYS A 38 1.25 -1.57 -16.46
N ARG A 39 1.68 -0.69 -15.55
CA ARG A 39 2.52 0.47 -15.88
C ARG A 39 3.92 0.06 -16.30
N PHE A 40 4.58 -0.81 -15.53
CA PHE A 40 5.96 -1.23 -15.78
C PHE A 40 6.09 -2.35 -16.82
N GLU A 41 4.99 -2.98 -17.23
CA GLU A 41 4.94 -3.89 -18.39
C GLU A 41 4.72 -3.13 -19.72
N ASN A 42 4.20 -1.90 -19.65
CA ASN A 42 3.99 -1.06 -20.82
C ASN A 42 5.28 -0.31 -21.21
N LYS A 43 5.86 -0.64 -22.37
CA LYS A 43 7.11 -0.05 -22.87
C LYS A 43 7.02 1.46 -23.11
N ASP A 44 5.94 1.94 -23.69
CA ASP A 44 5.77 3.38 -23.98
C ASP A 44 5.79 4.21 -22.69
N LYS A 45 5.16 3.69 -21.62
CA LYS A 45 5.18 4.33 -20.30
C LYS A 45 6.55 4.26 -19.64
N LEU A 46 7.32 3.20 -19.86
CA LEU A 46 8.68 3.05 -19.34
C LEU A 46 9.65 4.01 -20.00
N ASP A 47 9.56 4.18 -21.32
CA ASP A 47 10.49 4.97 -22.10
C ASP A 47 10.46 6.45 -21.70
N GLY A 48 9.27 6.96 -21.34
CA GLY A 48 9.07 8.30 -20.81
C GLY A 48 9.63 8.55 -19.39
N ILE A 49 10.11 7.51 -18.69
CA ILE A 49 10.68 7.65 -17.34
C ILE A 49 12.21 7.68 -17.44
N SER A 50 12.86 8.64 -16.79
CA SER A 50 14.32 8.69 -16.73
C SER A 50 14.89 7.50 -15.96
N GLU A 51 16.14 7.08 -16.26
CA GLU A 51 16.78 6.00 -15.50
C GLU A 51 16.92 6.36 -14.02
N LYS A 52 17.22 7.63 -13.71
CA LYS A 52 17.31 8.15 -12.34
C LYS A 52 16.00 7.97 -11.59
N ASP A 53 14.88 8.32 -12.22
CA ASP A 53 13.55 8.20 -11.59
C ASP A 53 13.12 6.75 -11.45
N LEU A 54 13.51 5.86 -12.37
CA LEU A 54 13.33 4.43 -12.22
C LEU A 54 14.11 3.88 -11.02
N LYS A 55 15.36 4.32 -10.80
CA LYS A 55 16.15 3.94 -9.62
C LYS A 55 15.50 4.41 -8.33
N LEU A 56 15.01 5.66 -8.29
CA LEU A 56 14.31 6.20 -7.12
C LEU A 56 13.02 5.41 -6.82
N GLN A 57 12.22 5.09 -7.84
CA GLN A 57 11.02 4.27 -7.69
C GLN A 57 11.35 2.85 -7.20
N PHE A 58 12.42 2.25 -7.68
CA PHE A 58 12.88 0.94 -7.19
C PHE A 58 13.27 0.99 -5.70
N ILE A 59 14.02 2.01 -5.28
CA ILE A 59 14.42 2.19 -3.87
C ILE A 59 13.17 2.36 -2.99
N ALA A 60 12.25 3.24 -3.38
CA ALA A 60 11.02 3.48 -2.64
C ALA A 60 10.17 2.20 -2.49
N LEU A 61 10.01 1.44 -3.58
CA LEU A 61 9.28 0.17 -3.54
C LEU A 61 9.98 -0.86 -2.64
N LYS A 62 11.31 -0.95 -2.71
CA LYS A 62 12.10 -1.84 -1.84
C LYS A 62 11.92 -1.48 -0.36
N GLU A 63 11.91 -0.20 -0.02
CA GLU A 63 11.68 0.25 1.36
C GLU A 63 10.25 -0.05 1.83
N LEU A 64 9.26 0.11 0.95
CA LEU A 64 7.86 -0.23 1.23
C LEU A 64 7.70 -1.74 1.50
N VAL A 65 8.28 -2.59 0.65
CA VAL A 65 8.21 -4.06 0.78
C VAL A 65 8.91 -4.53 2.05
N ASN A 66 10.02 -3.92 2.42
CA ASN A 66 10.77 -4.28 3.63
C ASN A 66 10.15 -3.71 4.91
N ASP A 67 9.01 -3.01 4.81
CA ASP A 67 8.30 -2.43 5.94
C ASP A 67 9.25 -1.60 6.84
N LYS A 68 10.18 -0.87 6.20
CA LYS A 68 11.31 -0.19 6.88
C LYS A 68 10.85 0.66 8.06
N TYR A 69 9.65 1.24 7.95
CA TYR A 69 9.08 2.16 8.94
C TYR A 69 8.10 1.52 9.92
N LYS A 70 7.81 0.22 9.80
CA LYS A 70 6.86 -0.49 10.68
C LYS A 70 7.11 -0.23 12.16
N ASN A 71 8.39 -0.26 12.54
CA ASN A 71 8.83 -0.19 13.92
C ASN A 71 9.29 1.22 14.31
N TYR A 72 9.36 2.16 13.37
CA TYR A 72 9.75 3.55 13.68
C TYR A 72 8.64 4.32 14.40
N TYR A 73 7.38 3.92 14.17
CA TYR A 73 6.21 4.52 14.81
C TYR A 73 5.42 3.44 15.56
N VAL A 74 5.96 2.99 16.69
CA VAL A 74 5.23 2.05 17.56
C VAL A 74 3.95 2.73 18.01
N LEU A 75 2.81 2.14 17.62
CA LEU A 75 1.50 2.60 18.03
C LEU A 75 1.31 2.20 19.50
N ASP A 76 1.32 3.19 20.40
CA ASP A 76 1.06 2.95 21.82
C ASP A 76 -0.44 2.71 22.08
N ASP A 77 -0.75 2.21 23.27
CA ASP A 77 -2.14 1.99 23.68
C ASP A 77 -2.96 3.29 23.76
N LYS A 78 -2.33 4.46 23.93
CA LYS A 78 -3.03 5.75 23.95
C LYS A 78 -3.54 6.13 22.56
N ILE A 79 -2.82 5.75 21.51
CA ILE A 79 -3.21 5.97 20.11
C ILE A 79 -4.22 4.92 19.66
N ILE A 80 -3.98 3.64 19.98
CA ILE A 80 -4.86 2.53 19.56
C ILE A 80 -6.18 2.55 20.34
N LYS A 81 -6.14 2.90 21.63
CA LYS A 81 -7.28 2.89 22.55
C LYS A 81 -7.40 4.24 23.27
N PRO A 82 -7.73 5.32 22.56
CA PRO A 82 -7.86 6.63 23.17
C PRO A 82 -8.97 6.62 24.21
N LYS A 83 -8.77 7.35 25.32
CA LYS A 83 -9.71 7.36 26.47
C LYS A 83 -11.17 7.64 26.08
N GLY A 84 -11.39 8.51 25.09
CA GLY A 84 -12.73 8.89 24.62
C GLY A 84 -13.39 7.85 23.70
N ASN A 85 -12.61 7.00 23.03
CA ASN A 85 -13.15 5.93 22.19
C ASN A 85 -12.19 4.73 22.13
N PRO A 86 -12.16 3.88 23.17
CA PRO A 86 -11.22 2.76 23.26
C PRO A 86 -11.40 1.69 22.16
N ARG A 87 -12.57 1.64 21.52
CA ARG A 87 -12.92 0.65 20.47
C ARG A 87 -12.73 1.17 19.04
N TYR A 88 -12.32 2.43 18.88
CA TYR A 88 -12.24 3.09 17.57
C TYR A 88 -11.39 2.31 16.57
N TYR A 89 -10.17 1.95 16.96
CA TYR A 89 -9.24 1.24 16.10
C TYR A 89 -9.74 -0.17 15.74
N GLU A 90 -10.24 -0.92 16.73
CA GLU A 90 -10.80 -2.26 16.51
C GLU A 90 -11.94 -2.23 15.48
N ARG A 91 -12.84 -1.25 15.61
CA ARG A 91 -13.94 -1.04 14.66
C ARG A 91 -13.45 -0.77 13.24
N LEU A 92 -12.54 0.19 13.07
CA LEU A 92 -11.95 0.50 11.76
C LEU A 92 -11.30 -0.74 11.13
N MET A 93 -10.58 -1.52 11.94
CA MET A 93 -9.94 -2.74 11.47
C MET A 93 -10.95 -3.82 11.10
N SER A 94 -12.03 -3.98 11.84
CA SER A 94 -13.12 -4.91 11.51
C SER A 94 -13.85 -4.54 10.21
N GLU A 95 -14.06 -3.25 9.95
CA GLU A 95 -14.64 -2.75 8.70
C GLU A 95 -13.71 -3.03 7.51
N ILE A 96 -12.42 -2.70 7.64
CA ILE A 96 -11.41 -2.95 6.60
C ILE A 96 -11.29 -4.44 6.27
N LYS A 97 -11.40 -5.31 7.28
CA LYS A 97 -11.38 -6.76 7.10
C LYS A 97 -12.69 -7.34 6.57
N GLY A 98 -13.77 -6.55 6.53
CA GLY A 98 -15.10 -7.01 6.15
C GLY A 98 -15.79 -7.88 7.20
N GLU A 99 -15.29 -7.90 8.44
CA GLU A 99 -15.83 -8.69 9.55
C GLU A 99 -17.13 -8.08 10.10
N LYS A 100 -17.27 -6.75 10.05
CA LYS A 100 -18.47 -6.01 10.49
C LYS A 100 -18.71 -4.81 9.59
N LYS A 101 -19.95 -4.60 9.14
CA LYS A 101 -20.37 -3.36 8.48
C LYS A 101 -21.21 -2.56 9.47
N GLU A 102 -20.69 -1.46 10.00
CA GLU A 102 -21.54 -0.52 10.73
C GLU A 102 -22.46 0.22 9.75
N THR A 103 -23.71 0.40 10.14
CA THR A 103 -24.66 1.23 9.41
C THR A 103 -24.45 2.70 9.74
N LEU A 104 -24.80 3.62 8.84
CA LEU A 104 -24.68 5.08 9.04
C LEU A 104 -25.31 5.56 10.36
N PHE A 105 -26.41 4.91 10.78
CA PHE A 105 -27.07 5.18 12.04
C PHE A 105 -26.21 4.81 13.27
N SER A 106 -25.53 3.66 13.22
CA SER A 106 -24.58 3.24 14.27
C SER A 106 -23.42 4.23 14.39
N ALA A 107 -22.84 4.63 13.25
CA ALA A 107 -21.75 5.60 13.23
C ALA A 107 -22.15 6.96 13.81
N MET A 108 -23.35 7.47 13.46
CA MET A 108 -23.88 8.71 14.04
C MET A 108 -24.11 8.60 15.55
N LYS A 109 -24.68 7.48 16.01
CA LYS A 109 -24.90 7.22 17.43
C LYS A 109 -23.59 7.20 18.21
N THR A 110 -22.54 6.59 17.65
CA THR A 110 -21.22 6.53 18.28
C THR A 110 -20.54 7.89 18.38
N VAL A 111 -20.69 8.76 17.37
CA VAL A 111 -20.15 10.12 17.42
C VAL A 111 -20.88 10.97 18.47
N LEU A 112 -22.21 10.84 18.57
CA LEU A 112 -23.02 11.62 19.51
C LEU A 112 -22.93 11.13 20.96
N LEU A 113 -22.81 9.82 21.19
CA LEU A 113 -22.82 9.23 22.53
C LEU A 113 -21.43 8.82 23.04
N GLY A 114 -20.39 8.88 22.21
CA GLY A 114 -19.04 8.46 22.56
C GLY A 114 -18.90 6.96 22.87
N ARG A 115 -19.85 6.13 22.41
CA ARG A 115 -19.89 4.66 22.62
C ARG A 115 -20.44 3.92 21.40
#